data_AF-A0A355GPN8-F1
#
_entry.id   AF-A0A355GPN8-F1
#
_cell.length_a   1.000
_cell.length_b   1.000
_cell.length_c   1.000
_cell.angle_alpha   90.00
_cell.angle_beta   90.00
_cell.angle_gamma   90.00
#
_symmetry.space_group_name_H-M   'P 1'
#
loop_
_entity.id
_entity.type
_entity.pdbx_description
1 polymer ?
#
loop_
_entity_poly.entity_id
_entity_poly.type
_entity_poly.pdbx_seq_one_letter_code
_entity_poly.pdbx_strand_id
1 'polypeptide(L)' 'MIKSCAEHIELAIDDFIEEFEISPNVEALQSGAGICRYCTGPASYQLRIEEEAVERSE' A
#
# COMPACT_ATOMS: atom_id res chain seq x y z
N MET A 1 5.32 0.71 5.00
CA MET A 1 3.92 0.26 4.83
C MET A 1 3.04 1.49 4.87
N ILE A 2 2.33 1.79 3.78
CA ILE A 2 1.42 2.95 3.68
C ILE A 2 -0.01 2.42 3.81
N LYS A 3 -0.89 3.14 4.51
CA LYS A 3 -2.32 2.82 4.61
C LYS A 3 -3.16 3.93 4.03
N SER A 4 -4.14 3.58 3.21
CA SER A 4 -5.00 4.55 2.51
C SER A 4 -6.47 4.11 2.50
N CYS A 5 -7.36 5.09 2.38
CA CYS A 5 -8.76 4.84 2.04
C CYS A 5 -8.90 4.72 0.51
N ALA A 6 -10.08 4.29 0.05
CA ALA A 6 -10.36 4.15 -1.37
C ALA A 6 -10.19 5.45 -2.17
N GLU A 7 -10.47 6.60 -1.58
CA GLU A 7 -10.31 7.90 -2.27
C GLU A 7 -8.85 8.32 -2.47
N HIS A 8 -7.95 7.86 -1.59
CA HIS A 8 -6.53 8.27 -1.63
C HIS A 8 -5.61 7.11 -2.02
N ILE A 9 -6.14 6.03 -2.58
CA ILE A 9 -5.32 4.88 -2.97
C ILE A 9 -4.35 5.21 -4.09
N GLU A 10 -4.77 5.98 -5.10
CA GLU A 10 -3.90 6.37 -6.22
C GLU A 10 -2.75 7.26 -5.77
N LEU A 11 -3.03 8.24 -4.89
CA LEU A 11 -2.02 9.08 -4.24
C LEU A 11 -1.04 8.25 -3.41
N ALA A 12 -1.55 7.24 -2.70
CA ALA A 12 -0.71 6.34 -1.90
C ALA A 12 0.21 5.48 -2.75
N ILE A 13 -0.23 5.06 -3.93
CA ILE A 13 0.57 4.29 -4.87
C ILE A 13 1.67 5.17 -5.46
N ASP A 14 1.33 6.38 -5.90
CA ASP A 14 2.29 7.33 -6.49
C ASP A 14 3.42 7.66 -5.51
N ASP A 15 3.07 8.07 -4.28
CA ASP A 15 4.02 8.37 -3.20
C ASP A 15 4.91 7.16 -2.86
N PHE A 16 4.36 5.95 -2.92
CA PHE A 16 5.12 4.72 -2.71
C PHE A 16 6.12 4.46 -3.84
N ILE A 17 5.72 4.67 -5.11
CA ILE A 17 6.61 4.51 -6.26
C ILE A 17 7.71 5.56 -6.22
N GLU A 18 7.41 6.81 -5.85
CA GLU A 18 8.41 7.85 -5.68
C GLU A 18 9.40 7.53 -4.55
N GLU A 19 8.93 6.97 -3.43
CA GLU A 19 9.78 6.65 -2.27
C GLU A 19 10.61 5.37 -2.45
N PHE A 20 10.06 4.34 -3.09
CA PHE A 20 10.67 3.01 -3.18
C PHE A 20 11.09 2.61 -4.60
N GLU A 21 10.83 3.45 -5.61
CA GLU A 21 11.09 3.19 -7.04
C GLU A 21 10.48 1.86 -7.55
N ILE A 22 9.44 1.36 -6.88
CA ILE A 22 8.77 0.08 -7.17
C ILE A 22 7.26 0.21 -6.96
N SER A 23 6.50 -0.57 -7.75
CA SER A 23 5.05 -0.69 -7.56
C SER A 23 4.74 -1.42 -6.24
N PRO A 24 3.88 -0.86 -5.38
CA PRO A 24 3.42 -1.54 -4.18
C PRO A 24 2.45 -2.67 -4.50
N ASN A 25 2.43 -3.70 -3.66
CA ASN A 25 1.29 -4.58 -3.53
C ASN A 25 0.22 -3.93 -2.64
N VAL A 26 -1.01 -3.92 -3.13
CA VAL A 26 -2.17 -3.32 -2.46
C VAL A 26 -3.05 -4.43 -1.90
N GLU A 27 -3.06 -4.58 -0.58
CA GLU A 27 -3.92 -5.52 0.13
C GLU A 27 -5.13 -4.79 0.73
N ALA A 28 -6.33 -5.36 0.55
CA ALA A 28 -7.54 -4.84 1.19
C ALA A 28 -7.54 -5.15 2.69
N LEU A 29 -7.79 -4.13 3.50
CA LEU A 29 -7.91 -4.24 4.95
C LEU A 29 -9.34 -4.55 5.36
N GLN A 30 -9.51 -5.33 6.42
CA GLN A 30 -10.80 -5.44 7.09
C GLN A 30 -11.16 -4.12 7.77
N SER A 31 -12.46 -3.80 7.80
CA SER A 31 -13.00 -2.56 8.37
C SER A 31 -12.44 -2.27 9.76
N GLY A 32 -11.74 -1.15 9.90
CA GLY A 32 -11.14 -0.71 11.18
C GLY A 32 -9.68 -1.12 11.41
N ALA A 33 -9.02 -1.78 10.47
CA ALA A 33 -7.62 -2.22 10.60
C ALA A 33 -6.56 -1.12 10.31
N GLY A 34 -6.95 0.16 10.25
CA GLY A 34 -6.02 1.26 10.09
C GLY A 34 -6.64 2.62 9.82
N ILE A 35 -5.77 3.62 9.72
CA ILE A 35 -6.09 5.01 9.44
C ILE A 35 -5.37 5.42 8.15
N CYS A 36 -6.08 6.10 7.26
CA CYS A 36 -5.54 6.65 6.02
C CYS A 36 -4.51 7.74 6.35
N ARG A 37 -3.30 7.65 5.76
CA ARG A 37 -2.22 8.63 5.99
C ARG A 37 -2.60 10.06 5.55
N TYR A 38 -3.47 10.19 4.55
CA TYR A 38 -3.78 11.47 3.90
C TYR A 38 -4.92 12.22 4.58
N CYS A 39 -6.06 11.54 4.81
CA CYS A 39 -7.25 12.17 5.36
C CYS A 39 -7.51 11.85 6.83
N THR A 40 -6.67 11.00 7.45
CA THR A 40 -6.86 10.48 8.82
C THR A 40 -8.18 9.74 9.07
N GLY A 41 -8.93 9.44 8.01
CA GLY A 41 -10.14 8.60 8.04
C GLY A 41 -9.82 7.11 8.09
N PRO A 42 -10.84 6.23 8.07
CA PRO A 42 -10.63 4.78 8.08
C PRO A 42 -9.90 4.32 6.82
N ALA A 43 -8.83 3.53 6.99
CA ALA A 43 -8.13 2.90 5.87
C ALA A 43 -8.88 1.65 5.39
N SER A 44 -8.88 1.47 4.07
CA SER A 44 -9.43 0.28 3.40
C SER A 44 -8.34 -0.54 2.72
N TYR A 45 -7.14 0.01 2.55
CA TYR A 45 -6.03 -0.61 1.85
C TYR A 45 -4.71 -0.43 2.59
N GLN A 46 -3.83 -1.41 2.44
CA GLN A 46 -2.45 -1.39 2.89
C GLN A 46 -1.52 -1.66 1.73
N LEU A 47 -0.54 -0.79 1.56
CA LEU A 47 0.50 -0.87 0.55
C LEU A 47 1.79 -1.40 1.19
N ARG A 48 2.35 -2.43 0.58
CA ARG A 48 3.59 -3.09 0.99
C ARG A 48 4.45 -3.38 -0.23
N ILE A 49 5.75 -3.52 -0.04
CA ILE A 49 6.62 -4.03 -1.10
C ILE A 49 6.21 -5.49 -1.31
N GLU A 50 5.94 -5.87 -2.56
CA GLU A 50 5.89 -7.28 -2.91
C GLU A 50 7.34 -7.76 -2.92
N GLU A 51 7.75 -8.48 -1.88
CA GLU A 51 8.87 -9.41 -2.04
C GLU A 51 8.36 -10.48 -3.01
N GLU A 52 8.39 -10.18 -4.31
CA GLU A 52 8.31 -11.22 -5.32
C GLU A 52 9.34 -12.26 -4.91
N ALA A 53 8.85 -13.47 -4.75
CA ALA A 53 9.64 -14.64 -4.43
C ALA A 53 10.90 -14.60 -5.31
N VAL A 54 12.06 -14.47 -4.66
CA VAL A 54 13.33 -14.90 -5.25
C VAL A 54 13.17 -16.41 -5.48
N GLU A 55 12.48 -16.79 -6.54
CA GLU A 55 12.48 -18.15 -7.04
C GLU A 55 13.87 -18.38 -7.60
N ARG A 56 14.66 -19.05 -6.77
CA ARG A 56 15.88 -19.79 -7.10
C ARG A 56 15.75 -20.40 -8.50
N SER A 57 16.39 -19.78 -9.49
CA SER A 57 16.88 -20.53 -10.63
C SER A 57 18.27 -21.04 -10.25
N GLU A 58 18.30 -22.22 -9.65
CA GLU A 58 19.49 -23.06 -9.45
C GLU A 58 19.92 -23.78 -10.73
#